data_AF-K2AN70-F1
#
_entry.id   AF-K2AN70-F1
#
_cell.length_a   1.000
_cell.length_b   1.000
_cell.length_c   1.000
_cell.angle_alpha   90.00
_cell.angle_beta   90.00
_cell.angle_gamma   90.00
#
_symmetry.space_group_name_H-M   'P 1'
#
loop_
_entity.id
_entity.type
_entity.pdbx_description
1 polymer ?
#
loop_
_entity_poly.entity_id
_entity_poly.type
_entity_poly.pdbx_seq_one_letter_code
_entity_poly.pdbx_strand_id
1 'polypeptide(L)'
;MANFKRKKRGRVPKKSFKIRLKKATVYSIAQVVFFSIAILLIVSFSRQGLILVKINDALVELFSWTAIFLPFIFLSFGFMISKFKIPLSQPNVVVGGILFLLSIASVAKAGFVGRYIWDGIETLVTPGGAYVIMLGAAFVGIVVLFNTSVDRILFLVTTFLIQVRRYLVGEKSQLLSIRKNFSKDKLLPRREIKVTGSGDQANQQLTRKPELGSKGGTFSQQLVSNIPGQDKLWEYPPLSLLS
;
A
#
# COMPACT_ATOMS: atom_id res chain seq x y z
N MET A 1 16.05 -77.65 30.05
CA MET A 1 15.05 -76.60 29.74
C MET A 1 15.76 -75.37 29.20
N ALA A 2 15.31 -74.82 28.08
CA ALA A 2 16.06 -73.95 27.19
C ALA A 2 16.18 -72.48 27.66
N ASN A 3 17.41 -71.95 27.66
CA ASN A 3 17.72 -70.55 27.97
C ASN A 3 17.56 -69.66 26.71
N PHE A 4 16.45 -68.94 26.61
CA PHE A 4 16.26 -67.93 25.56
C PHE A 4 17.05 -66.65 25.88
N LYS A 5 18.23 -66.50 25.25
CA LYS A 5 18.96 -65.22 25.21
C LYS A 5 18.12 -64.16 24.49
N ARG A 6 17.58 -63.19 25.26
CA ARG A 6 16.91 -62.00 24.72
C ARG A 6 17.90 -61.17 23.89
N LYS A 7 17.75 -61.19 22.56
CA LYS A 7 18.41 -60.26 21.64
C LYS A 7 18.00 -58.83 22.01
N LYS A 8 18.94 -58.04 22.55
CA LYS A 8 18.75 -56.60 22.78
C LYS A 8 18.51 -55.94 21.42
N ARG A 9 17.26 -55.55 21.14
CA ARG A 9 16.89 -54.75 19.98
C ARG A 9 17.66 -53.42 20.05
N GLY A 10 18.59 -53.21 19.12
CA GLY A 10 19.34 -51.96 19.01
C GLY A 10 18.39 -50.78 18.90
N ARG A 11 18.55 -49.79 19.78
CA ARG A 11 17.85 -48.53 19.68
C ARG A 11 18.26 -47.85 18.38
N VAL A 12 17.32 -47.70 17.46
CA VAL A 12 17.50 -46.88 16.25
C VAL A 12 17.83 -45.46 16.72
N PRO A 13 19.00 -44.89 16.38
CA PRO A 13 19.31 -43.53 16.78
C PRO A 13 18.34 -42.59 16.06
N LYS A 14 17.42 -41.96 16.80
CA LYS A 14 16.61 -40.83 16.35
C LYS A 14 17.53 -39.62 16.14
N LYS A 15 18.37 -39.68 15.10
CA LYS A 15 19.19 -38.55 14.67
C LYS A 15 18.26 -37.61 13.91
N SER A 16 17.58 -36.74 14.65
CA SER A 16 16.84 -35.61 14.09
C SER A 16 17.82 -34.81 13.23
N PHE A 17 17.60 -34.83 11.91
CA PHE A 17 18.35 -34.01 10.97
C PHE A 17 18.10 -32.54 11.32
N LYS A 18 18.99 -31.93 12.10
CA LYS A 18 19.02 -30.48 12.33
C LYS A 18 19.56 -29.82 11.06
N ILE A 19 18.71 -29.71 10.03
CA ILE A 19 19.05 -29.01 8.80
C ILE A 19 19.18 -27.51 9.15
N ARG A 20 20.40 -27.05 9.41
CA ARG A 20 20.70 -25.64 9.66
C ARG A 20 20.83 -24.90 8.32
N LEU A 21 19.70 -24.62 7.67
CA LEU A 21 19.70 -23.76 6.49
C LEU A 21 20.00 -22.31 6.89
N LYS A 22 20.77 -21.62 6.05
CA LYS A 22 20.94 -20.17 6.17
C LYS A 22 19.56 -19.51 6.00
N LYS A 23 19.23 -18.53 6.85
CA LYS A 23 17.94 -17.81 6.79
C LYS A 23 17.64 -17.28 5.38
N ALA A 24 18.67 -16.79 4.68
CA ALA A 24 18.56 -16.34 3.29
C ALA A 24 18.06 -17.43 2.33
N THR A 25 18.52 -18.68 2.50
CA THR A 25 18.08 -19.81 1.68
C THR A 25 16.62 -20.15 1.95
N VAL A 26 16.18 -20.09 3.22
CA VAL A 26 14.78 -20.33 3.59
C VAL A 26 13.85 -19.30 2.94
N TYR A 27 14.20 -18.02 2.97
CA TYR A 27 13.41 -16.97 2.31
C TYR A 27 13.35 -17.16 0.79
N SER A 28 14.47 -17.54 0.16
CA SER A 28 14.49 -17.80 -1.29
C SER A 28 13.63 -19.00 -1.67
N ILE A 29 13.70 -20.10 -0.89
CA ILE A 29 12.84 -21.28 -1.11
C ILE A 29 11.36 -20.89 -0.96
N ALA A 30 11.00 -20.17 0.10
CA ALA A 30 9.64 -19.72 0.32
C ALA A 30 9.14 -18.83 -0.84
N GLN A 31 9.95 -17.87 -1.30
CA GLN A 31 9.62 -17.02 -2.44
C GLN A 31 9.33 -17.84 -3.70
N VAL A 32 10.19 -18.81 -4.03
CA VAL A 32 9.99 -19.69 -5.20
C VAL A 32 8.69 -20.48 -5.06
N VAL A 33 8.40 -21.03 -3.88
CA VAL A 33 7.14 -21.75 -3.62
C VAL A 33 5.91 -20.86 -3.85
N PHE A 34 5.89 -19.64 -3.31
CA PHE A 34 4.77 -18.72 -3.51
C PHE A 34 4.56 -18.34 -4.98
N PHE A 35 5.65 -18.09 -5.72
CA PHE A 35 5.56 -17.82 -7.15
C PHE A 35 5.12 -19.03 -7.97
N SER A 36 5.64 -20.22 -7.65
CA SER A 36 5.20 -21.47 -8.30
C SER A 36 3.72 -21.72 -8.05
N ILE A 37 3.21 -21.48 -6.84
CA ILE A 37 1.78 -21.56 -6.55
C ILE A 37 1.00 -20.52 -7.36
N ALA A 38 1.43 -19.26 -7.38
CA ALA A 38 0.75 -18.21 -8.15
C ALA A 38 0.64 -18.58 -9.64
N ILE A 39 1.74 -19.05 -10.25
CA ILE A 39 1.76 -19.51 -11.64
C ILE A 39 0.85 -20.73 -11.82
N LEU A 40 0.91 -21.70 -10.92
CA LEU A 40 0.06 -22.89 -10.98
C LEU A 40 -1.43 -22.53 -10.93
N LEU A 41 -1.82 -21.56 -10.09
CA LEU A 41 -3.19 -21.06 -10.02
C LEU A 41 -3.61 -20.40 -11.34
N ILE A 42 -2.73 -19.60 -11.96
CA ILE A 42 -2.99 -18.99 -13.28
C ILE A 42 -3.20 -20.06 -14.34
N VAL A 43 -2.27 -21.01 -14.43
CA VAL A 43 -2.34 -22.08 -15.45
C VAL A 43 -3.53 -23.01 -15.20
N SER A 44 -3.93 -23.20 -13.94
CA SER A 44 -5.10 -24.01 -13.59
C SER A 44 -6.40 -23.50 -14.23
N PHE A 45 -6.54 -22.19 -14.50
CA PHE A 45 -7.70 -21.66 -15.24
C PHE A 45 -7.80 -22.15 -16.69
N SER A 46 -6.71 -22.64 -17.28
CA SER A 46 -6.73 -23.30 -18.59
C SER A 46 -7.48 -24.65 -18.56
N ARG A 47 -7.61 -25.27 -17.37
CA ARG A 47 -8.23 -26.59 -17.17
C ARG A 47 -7.65 -27.70 -18.08
N GLN A 48 -6.41 -27.55 -18.52
CA GLN A 48 -5.72 -28.53 -19.37
C GLN A 48 -5.00 -29.57 -18.52
N GLY A 49 -5.61 -30.75 -18.35
CA GLY A 49 -5.04 -31.89 -17.64
C GLY A 49 -5.70 -32.17 -16.29
N LEU A 50 -5.69 -33.44 -15.88
CA LEU A 50 -6.46 -33.95 -14.74
C LEU A 50 -6.17 -33.21 -13.42
N ILE A 51 -4.91 -32.89 -13.15
CA ILE A 51 -4.52 -32.21 -11.89
C ILE A 51 -4.93 -30.73 -11.90
N LEU A 52 -4.79 -30.05 -13.05
CA LEU A 52 -5.15 -28.64 -13.20
C LEU A 52 -6.66 -28.44 -13.12
N VAL A 53 -7.44 -29.38 -13.67
CA VAL A 53 -8.91 -29.41 -13.52
C VAL A 53 -9.29 -29.52 -12.05
N LYS A 54 -8.74 -30.48 -11.30
CA LYS A 54 -9.04 -30.62 -9.86
C LYS A 54 -8.69 -29.37 -9.05
N ILE A 55 -7.55 -28.76 -9.33
CA ILE A 55 -7.15 -27.50 -8.69
C ILE A 55 -8.15 -26.40 -9.04
N ASN A 56 -8.56 -26.29 -10.29
CA ASN A 56 -9.50 -25.26 -10.74
C ASN A 56 -10.88 -25.46 -10.13
N ASP A 57 -11.37 -26.70 -10.10
CA ASP A 57 -12.66 -27.05 -9.51
C ASP A 57 -12.67 -26.69 -8.01
N ALA A 58 -11.59 -26.99 -7.27
CA ALA A 58 -11.44 -26.56 -5.88
C ALA A 58 -11.42 -25.02 -5.73
N LEU A 59 -10.73 -24.31 -6.64
CA LEU A 59 -10.72 -22.85 -6.65
C LEU A 59 -12.11 -22.25 -6.87
N VAL A 60 -12.84 -22.79 -7.85
CA VAL A 60 -14.18 -22.31 -8.22
C VAL A 60 -15.21 -22.69 -7.16
N GLU A 61 -15.06 -23.84 -6.51
CA GLU A 61 -15.91 -24.24 -5.39
C GLU A 61 -15.70 -23.32 -4.17
N LEU A 62 -14.45 -23.03 -3.81
CA LEU A 62 -14.12 -22.22 -2.63
C LEU A 62 -14.37 -20.73 -2.84
N PHE A 63 -13.93 -20.18 -3.97
CA PHE A 63 -13.88 -18.73 -4.23
C PHE A 63 -14.69 -18.30 -5.46
N SER A 64 -15.16 -19.23 -6.30
CA SER A 64 -15.89 -18.94 -7.53
C SER A 64 -15.12 -17.95 -8.41
N TRP A 65 -15.78 -16.93 -8.97
CA TRP A 65 -15.16 -15.92 -9.82
C TRP A 65 -14.10 -15.08 -9.08
N THR A 66 -14.18 -14.95 -7.75
CA THR A 66 -13.18 -14.19 -6.96
C THR A 66 -11.84 -14.91 -6.86
N ALA A 67 -11.76 -16.18 -7.28
CA ALA A 67 -10.51 -16.93 -7.39
C ALA A 67 -9.49 -16.23 -8.31
N ILE A 68 -9.92 -15.35 -9.22
CA ILE A 68 -9.02 -14.58 -10.09
C ILE A 68 -8.07 -13.65 -9.31
N PHE A 69 -8.43 -13.25 -8.08
CA PHE A 69 -7.60 -12.43 -7.21
C PHE A 69 -6.56 -13.25 -6.42
N LEU A 70 -6.75 -14.57 -6.27
CA LEU A 70 -5.83 -15.43 -5.52
C LEU A 70 -4.38 -15.39 -6.07
N PRO A 71 -4.14 -15.55 -7.39
CA PRO A 71 -2.79 -15.46 -7.93
C PRO A 71 -2.07 -14.16 -7.58
N PHE A 72 -2.78 -13.03 -7.61
CA PHE A 72 -2.23 -11.72 -7.23
C PHE A 72 -1.79 -11.70 -5.75
N ILE A 73 -2.58 -12.28 -4.85
CA ILE A 73 -2.24 -12.37 -3.42
C ILE A 73 -1.02 -13.26 -3.21
N PHE A 74 -0.97 -14.44 -3.83
CA PHE A 74 0.20 -15.34 -3.75
C PHE A 74 1.46 -14.69 -4.34
N LEU A 75 1.32 -13.93 -5.42
CA LEU A 75 2.42 -13.17 -6.01
C LEU A 75 2.92 -12.08 -5.04
N SER A 76 2.01 -11.35 -4.39
CA SER A 76 2.37 -10.36 -3.36
C SER A 76 3.07 -11.01 -2.16
N PHE A 77 2.65 -12.19 -1.70
CA PHE A 77 3.38 -12.96 -0.68
C PHE A 77 4.81 -13.29 -1.12
N GLY A 78 5.00 -13.75 -2.36
CA GLY A 78 6.33 -14.03 -2.91
C GLY A 78 7.21 -12.79 -2.95
N PHE A 79 6.66 -11.64 -3.34
CA PHE A 79 7.38 -10.36 -3.32
C PHE A 79 7.66 -9.85 -1.91
N MET A 80 6.76 -10.03 -0.95
CA MET A 80 6.92 -9.59 0.45
C MET A 80 8.08 -10.32 1.14
N ILE A 81 8.24 -11.60 0.84
CA ILE A 81 9.36 -12.42 1.34
C ILE A 81 10.67 -12.06 0.63
N SER A 82 10.57 -11.55 -0.59
CA SER A 82 11.72 -11.10 -1.35
C SER A 82 12.27 -9.77 -0.83
N LYS A 83 13.55 -9.51 -1.08
CA LYS A 83 14.20 -8.24 -0.72
C LYS A 83 13.93 -7.12 -1.75
N PHE A 84 13.03 -7.34 -2.71
CA PHE A 84 12.73 -6.38 -3.77
C PHE A 84 11.87 -5.23 -3.24
N LYS A 85 12.32 -3.99 -3.45
CA LYS A 85 11.60 -2.77 -3.06
C LYS A 85 10.55 -2.37 -4.10
N ILE A 86 9.63 -3.28 -4.40
CA ILE A 86 8.50 -3.06 -5.32
C ILE A 86 7.25 -2.76 -4.46
N PRO A 87 6.30 -1.92 -4.92
CA PRO A 87 5.06 -1.67 -4.17
C PRO A 87 4.33 -2.96 -3.73
N LEU A 88 4.35 -4.01 -4.55
CA LEU A 88 3.75 -5.32 -4.27
C LEU A 88 4.41 -6.12 -3.13
N SER A 89 5.63 -5.73 -2.70
CA SER A 89 6.36 -6.36 -1.59
C SER A 89 5.92 -5.81 -0.23
N GLN A 90 5.13 -4.73 -0.20
CA GLN A 90 4.67 -4.16 1.06
C GLN A 90 3.65 -5.09 1.74
N PRO A 91 3.77 -5.35 3.06
CA PRO A 91 2.81 -6.18 3.79
C PRO A 91 1.37 -5.71 3.68
N ASN A 92 1.16 -4.39 3.53
CA ASN A 92 -0.15 -3.77 3.37
C ASN A 92 -0.89 -4.29 2.13
N VAL A 93 -0.17 -4.62 1.05
CA VAL A 93 -0.79 -5.17 -0.18
C VAL A 93 -1.38 -6.55 0.07
N VAL A 94 -0.68 -7.38 0.83
CA VAL A 94 -1.16 -8.73 1.20
C VAL A 94 -2.38 -8.63 2.11
N VAL A 95 -2.28 -7.85 3.19
CA VAL A 95 -3.37 -7.70 4.17
C VAL A 95 -4.59 -7.06 3.53
N GLY A 96 -4.40 -5.95 2.80
CA GLY A 96 -5.46 -5.27 2.08
C GLY A 96 -6.06 -6.15 0.99
N GLY A 97 -5.25 -6.94 0.27
CA GLY A 97 -5.70 -7.87 -0.76
C GLY A 97 -6.56 -9.01 -0.23
N ILE A 98 -6.16 -9.61 0.90
CA ILE A 98 -6.97 -10.62 1.58
C ILE A 98 -8.27 -10.02 2.09
N LEU A 99 -8.21 -8.87 2.77
CA LEU A 99 -9.40 -8.20 3.30
C LEU A 99 -10.39 -7.84 2.18
N PHE A 100 -9.87 -7.28 1.09
CA PHE A 100 -10.65 -6.94 -0.10
C PHE A 100 -11.28 -8.17 -0.75
N LEU A 101 -10.50 -9.24 -0.93
CA LEU A 101 -10.99 -10.49 -1.50
C LEU A 101 -12.11 -11.09 -0.65
N LEU A 102 -11.92 -11.21 0.66
CA LEU A 102 -12.93 -11.78 1.55
C LEU A 102 -14.19 -10.93 1.57
N SER A 103 -14.03 -9.60 1.57
CA SER A 103 -15.17 -8.68 1.55
C SER A 103 -15.97 -8.80 0.26
N ILE A 104 -15.32 -8.76 -0.91
CA ILE A 104 -15.99 -8.94 -2.20
C ILE A 104 -16.60 -10.33 -2.34
N ALA A 105 -15.89 -11.38 -1.94
CA ALA A 105 -16.41 -12.73 -1.96
C ALA A 105 -17.69 -12.84 -1.12
N SER A 106 -17.73 -12.18 0.03
CA SER A 106 -18.90 -12.17 0.91
C SER A 106 -20.06 -11.37 0.32
N VAL A 107 -19.82 -10.13 -0.14
CA VAL A 107 -20.85 -9.29 -0.79
C VAL A 107 -21.48 -10.01 -1.98
N ALA A 108 -20.66 -10.63 -2.82
CA ALA A 108 -21.11 -11.35 -4.00
C ALA A 108 -21.62 -12.77 -3.68
N LYS A 109 -21.57 -13.20 -2.41
CA LYS A 109 -21.87 -14.59 -1.98
C LYS A 109 -21.15 -15.62 -2.86
N ALA A 110 -19.90 -15.33 -3.22
CA ALA A 110 -19.11 -16.07 -4.18
C ALA A 110 -18.40 -17.25 -3.54
N GLY A 111 -18.63 -18.44 -4.09
CA GLY A 111 -18.02 -19.68 -3.59
C GLY A 111 -18.49 -20.06 -2.18
N PHE A 112 -17.89 -21.11 -1.64
CA PHE A 112 -18.15 -21.56 -0.28
C PHE A 112 -17.72 -20.51 0.77
N VAL A 113 -16.52 -19.93 0.61
CA VAL A 113 -15.96 -18.98 1.60
C VAL A 113 -16.82 -17.72 1.70
N GLY A 114 -17.22 -17.14 0.56
CA GLY A 114 -18.03 -15.94 0.54
C GLY A 114 -19.41 -16.14 1.17
N ARG A 115 -20.09 -17.24 0.85
CA ARG A 115 -21.38 -17.59 1.47
C ARG A 115 -21.24 -17.82 2.96
N TYR A 116 -20.23 -18.57 3.38
CA TYR A 116 -20.02 -18.87 4.80
C TYR A 116 -19.80 -17.60 5.64
N ILE A 117 -18.99 -16.67 5.14
CA ILE A 117 -18.77 -15.39 5.84
C ILE A 117 -20.03 -14.53 5.79
N TRP A 118 -20.73 -14.50 4.66
CA TRP A 118 -21.99 -13.76 4.51
C TRP A 118 -23.04 -14.24 5.52
N ASP A 119 -23.30 -15.54 5.58
CA ASP A 119 -24.28 -16.15 6.50
C ASP A 119 -23.89 -15.89 7.96
N GLY A 120 -22.57 -15.91 8.25
CA GLY A 120 -22.05 -15.55 9.57
C GLY A 120 -22.32 -14.10 9.96
N ILE A 121 -22.34 -13.14 9.03
CA ILE A 121 -22.64 -11.73 9.35
C ILE A 121 -24.14 -11.45 9.33
N GLU A 122 -24.88 -12.02 8.39
CA GLU A 122 -26.35 -11.89 8.27
C GLU A 122 -27.09 -12.49 9.47
N THR A 123 -26.49 -13.46 10.17
CA THR A 123 -27.08 -13.97 11.43
C THR A 123 -26.90 -13.00 12.60
N LEU A 124 -25.86 -12.16 12.57
CA LEU A 124 -25.57 -11.18 13.62
C LEU A 124 -26.22 -9.82 13.36
N VAL A 125 -26.45 -9.48 12.09
CA VAL A 125 -26.94 -8.18 11.63
C VAL A 125 -27.99 -8.39 10.55
N THR A 126 -28.90 -7.44 10.35
CA THR A 126 -29.84 -7.53 9.22
C THR A 126 -29.11 -7.67 7.87
N PRO A 127 -29.73 -8.30 6.84
CA PRO A 127 -29.08 -8.52 5.55
C PRO A 127 -28.60 -7.21 4.89
N GLY A 128 -29.37 -6.13 5.05
CA GLY A 128 -28.98 -4.80 4.59
C GLY A 128 -27.76 -4.24 5.34
N GLY A 129 -27.69 -4.44 6.66
CA GLY A 129 -26.52 -4.04 7.46
C GLY A 129 -25.27 -4.84 7.11
N ALA A 130 -25.41 -6.15 6.82
CA ALA A 130 -24.32 -7.00 6.36
C ALA A 130 -23.69 -6.47 5.06
N TYR A 131 -24.51 -6.02 4.10
CA TYR A 131 -24.01 -5.37 2.88
C TYR A 131 -23.20 -4.11 3.18
N VAL A 132 -23.71 -3.23 4.05
CA VAL A 132 -23.03 -1.97 4.40
C VAL A 132 -21.68 -2.24 5.07
N ILE A 133 -21.64 -3.17 6.03
CA ILE A 133 -20.42 -3.57 6.72
C ILE A 133 -19.40 -4.15 5.74
N MET A 134 -19.84 -5.06 4.87
CA MET A 134 -18.94 -5.72 3.93
C MET A 134 -18.45 -4.80 2.81
N LEU A 135 -19.28 -3.88 2.33
CA LEU A 135 -18.84 -2.83 1.40
C LEU A 135 -17.84 -1.88 2.07
N GLY A 136 -18.08 -1.52 3.34
CA GLY A 136 -17.12 -0.76 4.14
C GLY A 136 -15.79 -1.50 4.29
N ALA A 137 -15.82 -2.79 4.61
CA ALA A 137 -14.64 -3.63 4.72
C ALA A 137 -13.91 -3.76 3.37
N ALA A 138 -14.63 -3.87 2.25
CA ALA A 138 -14.04 -3.88 0.92
C ALA A 138 -13.33 -2.55 0.63
N PHE A 139 -13.95 -1.43 1.00
CA PHE A 139 -13.37 -0.10 0.82
C PHE A 139 -12.10 0.09 1.67
N VAL A 140 -12.13 -0.32 2.94
CA VAL A 140 -10.94 -0.34 3.82
C VAL A 140 -9.86 -1.25 3.23
N GLY A 141 -10.23 -2.41 2.69
CA GLY A 141 -9.31 -3.32 1.98
C GLY A 141 -8.58 -2.63 0.82
N ILE A 142 -9.29 -1.88 -0.01
CA ILE A 142 -8.70 -1.08 -1.11
C ILE A 142 -7.74 -0.01 -0.56
N VAL A 143 -8.16 0.74 0.46
CA VAL A 143 -7.36 1.80 1.09
C VAL A 143 -6.03 1.23 1.60
N VAL A 144 -6.09 0.12 2.32
CA VAL A 144 -4.92 -0.56 2.86
C VAL A 144 -4.05 -1.14 1.74
N LEU A 145 -4.66 -1.79 0.74
CA LEU A 145 -3.94 -2.43 -0.37
C LEU A 145 -3.09 -1.42 -1.16
N PHE A 146 -3.63 -0.24 -1.43
CA PHE A 146 -2.89 0.80 -2.16
C PHE A 146 -2.05 1.70 -1.26
N ASN A 147 -2.12 1.53 0.07
CA ASN A 147 -1.48 2.41 1.04
C ASN A 147 -1.70 3.90 0.70
N THR A 148 -2.94 4.25 0.37
CA THR A 148 -3.29 5.54 -0.24
C THR A 148 -4.46 6.19 0.49
N SER A 149 -4.55 7.53 0.40
CA SER A 149 -5.68 8.25 0.99
C SER A 149 -6.99 8.00 0.22
N VAL A 150 -8.11 8.11 0.93
CA VAL A 150 -9.48 8.01 0.37
C VAL A 150 -9.67 8.92 -0.85
N ASP A 151 -9.16 10.16 -0.80
CA ASP A 151 -9.26 11.12 -1.90
C ASP A 151 -8.58 10.62 -3.19
N ARG A 152 -7.43 9.95 -3.06
CA ARG A 152 -6.70 9.40 -4.22
C ARG A 152 -7.47 8.24 -4.86
N ILE A 153 -8.17 7.44 -4.05
CA ILE A 153 -9.01 6.33 -4.55
C ILE A 153 -10.20 6.89 -5.30
N LEU A 154 -10.90 7.88 -4.74
CA LEU A 154 -12.03 8.54 -5.41
C LEU A 154 -11.59 9.17 -6.74
N PHE A 155 -10.41 9.81 -6.78
CA PHE A 155 -9.86 10.33 -8.03
C PHE A 155 -9.57 9.21 -9.06
N LEU A 156 -9.02 8.08 -8.62
CA LEU A 156 -8.72 6.94 -9.49
C LEU A 156 -10.00 6.29 -10.03
N VAL A 157 -11.00 6.07 -9.17
CA VAL A 157 -12.31 5.52 -9.55
C VAL A 157 -13.03 6.44 -10.53
N THR A 158 -13.09 7.76 -10.26
CA THR A 158 -13.76 8.70 -11.18
C THR A 158 -13.04 8.79 -12.53
N THR A 159 -11.71 8.82 -12.53
CA THR A 159 -10.91 8.81 -13.79
C THR A 159 -11.15 7.52 -14.58
N PHE A 160 -11.14 6.37 -13.91
CA PHE A 160 -11.41 5.07 -14.53
C PHE A 160 -12.83 4.99 -15.09
N LEU A 161 -13.85 5.44 -14.34
CA LEU A 161 -15.24 5.48 -14.82
C LEU A 161 -15.42 6.41 -16.02
N ILE A 162 -14.78 7.58 -16.02
CA ILE A 162 -14.79 8.50 -17.17
C ILE A 162 -14.12 7.84 -18.37
N GLN A 163 -13.01 7.12 -18.18
CA GLN A 163 -12.30 6.42 -19.25
C GLN A 163 -13.11 5.26 -19.84
N VAL A 164 -13.71 4.41 -19.00
CA VAL A 164 -14.61 3.33 -19.42
C VAL A 164 -15.83 3.92 -20.15
N ARG A 165 -16.44 4.98 -19.63
CA ARG A 165 -17.56 5.66 -20.29
C ARG A 165 -17.15 6.26 -21.64
N ARG A 166 -15.96 6.85 -21.75
CA ARG A 166 -15.44 7.39 -23.01
C ARG A 166 -15.28 6.31 -24.07
N TYR A 167 -14.86 5.12 -23.65
CA TYR A 167 -14.72 3.96 -24.54
C TYR A 167 -16.07 3.35 -24.93
N LEU A 168 -17.04 3.31 -24.01
CA LEU A 168 -18.37 2.71 -24.25
C LEU A 168 -19.37 3.65 -24.94
N VAL A 169 -19.34 4.95 -24.66
CA VAL A 169 -20.36 5.92 -25.10
C VAL A 169 -19.86 6.79 -26.26
N GLY A 170 -18.58 6.68 -26.64
CA GLY A 170 -17.98 7.52 -27.67
C GLY A 170 -17.82 8.97 -27.19
N GLU A 171 -16.88 9.67 -27.82
CA GLU A 171 -16.38 10.96 -27.39
C GLU A 171 -17.43 12.08 -27.55
N LYS A 172 -18.29 12.28 -26.54
CA LYS A 172 -19.07 13.53 -26.38
C LYS A 172 -18.50 14.38 -25.25
N SER A 173 -17.87 15.46 -25.69
CA SER A 173 -17.00 16.44 -25.03
C SER A 173 -17.61 17.27 -23.88
N GLN A 174 -18.59 16.77 -23.13
CA GLN A 174 -19.27 17.57 -22.09
C GLN A 174 -18.73 17.42 -20.65
N LEU A 175 -17.69 16.61 -20.42
CA LEU A 175 -17.18 16.29 -19.07
C LEU A 175 -15.95 17.11 -18.60
N LEU A 176 -15.49 18.09 -19.38
CA LEU A 176 -14.42 19.03 -18.99
C LEU A 176 -14.85 20.05 -17.92
N SER A 177 -16.13 20.07 -17.54
CA SER A 177 -16.69 20.94 -16.48
C SER A 177 -16.45 20.41 -15.06
N ILE A 178 -16.37 19.08 -14.85
CA ILE A 178 -16.17 18.50 -13.51
C ILE A 178 -14.75 18.79 -12.99
N ARG A 179 -13.75 18.83 -13.89
CA ARG A 179 -12.37 19.21 -13.55
C ARG A 179 -12.25 20.66 -13.04
N LYS A 180 -13.17 21.55 -13.44
CA LYS A 180 -13.10 22.97 -13.10
C LYS A 180 -13.63 23.29 -11.69
N ASN A 181 -14.49 22.42 -11.14
CA ASN A 181 -15.12 22.65 -9.84
C ASN A 181 -14.37 22.00 -8.68
N PHE A 182 -13.60 20.93 -8.91
CA PHE A 182 -12.85 20.25 -7.84
C PHE A 182 -11.43 20.80 -7.61
N SER A 183 -10.87 21.55 -8.56
CA SER A 183 -9.53 22.16 -8.42
C SER A 183 -9.54 23.57 -7.82
N LYS A 184 -10.71 24.15 -7.52
CA LYS A 184 -10.81 25.55 -7.04
C LYS A 184 -10.84 25.74 -5.52
N ASP A 185 -11.08 24.70 -4.73
CA ASP A 185 -11.26 24.87 -3.28
C ASP A 185 -10.02 24.58 -2.41
N LYS A 186 -8.83 24.43 -3.00
CA LYS A 186 -7.57 24.32 -2.23
C LYS A 186 -6.40 25.11 -2.79
N LEU A 187 -6.66 26.27 -3.40
CA LEU A 187 -5.64 27.28 -3.60
C LEU A 187 -6.13 28.58 -2.97
N LEU A 188 -5.70 28.79 -1.73
CA LEU A 188 -5.82 30.06 -1.03
C LEU A 188 -5.41 31.19 -1.98
N PRO A 189 -6.25 32.21 -2.23
CA PRO A 189 -5.77 33.42 -2.87
C PRO A 189 -4.79 34.05 -1.89
N ARG A 190 -3.50 33.99 -2.24
CA ARG A 190 -2.46 34.82 -1.65
C ARG A 190 -2.88 36.27 -1.89
N ARG A 191 -3.65 36.84 -0.94
CA ARG A 191 -3.83 38.28 -0.83
C ARG A 191 -2.44 38.85 -0.61
N GLU A 192 -1.86 39.34 -1.68
CA GLU A 192 -0.74 40.26 -1.63
C GLU A 192 -1.20 41.47 -0.83
N ILE A 193 -0.63 41.63 0.36
CA ILE A 193 -0.80 42.84 1.16
C ILE A 193 -0.06 43.93 0.41
N LYS A 194 -0.81 44.73 -0.35
CA LYS A 194 -0.33 45.95 -0.99
C LYS A 194 -0.10 46.99 0.09
N VAL A 195 1.14 47.10 0.57
CA VAL A 195 1.57 48.23 1.39
C VAL A 195 1.73 49.43 0.45
N THR A 196 0.76 50.31 0.48
CA THR A 196 0.85 51.65 -0.11
C THR A 196 1.83 52.45 0.74
N GLY A 197 3.04 52.64 0.23
CA GLY A 197 4.05 53.53 0.80
C GLY A 197 4.79 54.20 -0.35
N SER A 198 4.76 55.53 -0.32
CA SER A 198 5.30 56.51 -1.27
C SER A 198 6.58 56.14 -2.03
N GLY A 199 6.63 56.63 -3.28
CA GLY A 199 7.78 57.39 -3.75
C GLY A 199 8.89 56.60 -4.46
N ASP A 200 8.68 56.41 -5.76
CA ASP A 200 9.60 56.72 -6.85
C ASP A 200 11.08 56.25 -6.86
N GLN A 201 11.40 55.71 -8.04
CA GLN A 201 12.68 55.60 -8.73
C GLN A 201 13.48 54.31 -8.53
N ALA A 202 13.01 53.34 -9.30
CA ALA A 202 13.80 52.27 -9.88
C ALA A 202 14.93 52.81 -10.76
N ASN A 203 16.15 52.33 -10.54
CA ASN A 203 17.12 52.17 -11.61
C ASN A 203 18.06 51.01 -11.30
N GLN A 204 17.76 49.81 -11.83
CA GLN A 204 18.78 48.77 -12.00
C GLN A 204 18.56 48.05 -13.33
N GLN A 205 19.36 48.47 -14.31
CA GLN A 205 19.69 47.68 -15.49
C GLN A 205 20.45 46.42 -15.06
N LEU A 206 19.98 45.29 -15.56
CA LEU A 206 20.70 44.03 -15.64
C LEU A 206 21.94 44.19 -16.52
N THR A 207 23.06 43.55 -16.16
CA THR A 207 23.83 42.61 -17.00
C THR A 207 25.25 42.41 -16.44
N ARG A 208 25.61 41.19 -16.01
CA ARG A 208 26.78 40.44 -16.54
C ARG A 208 26.94 39.05 -15.91
N LYS A 209 27.35 38.12 -16.78
CA LYS A 209 27.68 36.70 -16.58
C LYS A 209 29.14 36.55 -16.07
N PRO A 210 29.67 35.33 -15.85
CA PRO A 210 30.26 34.85 -14.61
C PRO A 210 31.80 34.96 -14.55
N GLU A 211 32.39 35.01 -13.35
CA GLU A 211 33.82 34.74 -13.17
C GLU A 211 34.11 33.74 -12.06
N LEU A 212 35.16 32.98 -12.34
CA LEU A 212 35.68 31.78 -11.74
C LEU A 212 36.68 32.18 -10.63
N GLY A 213 36.64 31.55 -9.46
CA GLY A 213 37.82 31.58 -8.57
C GLY A 213 37.59 31.39 -7.07
N SER A 214 38.08 30.24 -6.58
CA SER A 214 38.88 30.10 -5.36
C SER A 214 38.24 30.23 -3.97
N LYS A 215 38.24 29.06 -3.30
CA LYS A 215 38.61 28.80 -1.90
C LYS A 215 37.82 29.46 -0.76
N GLY A 216 37.26 28.59 0.09
CA GLY A 216 37.34 28.74 1.54
C GLY A 216 36.00 28.77 2.27
N GLY A 217 35.87 27.88 3.26
CA GLY A 217 35.18 28.19 4.52
C GLY A 217 33.65 28.09 4.55
N THR A 218 33.18 26.95 5.07
CA THR A 218 32.19 26.90 6.16
C THR A 218 30.92 27.76 5.99
N PHE A 219 29.94 27.24 5.25
CA PHE A 219 28.55 27.69 5.40
C PHE A 219 27.94 27.08 6.66
N SER A 220 27.96 27.89 7.72
CA SER A 220 26.98 27.90 8.80
C SER A 220 25.60 28.24 8.23
N GLN A 221 24.82 27.21 7.88
CA GLN A 221 23.37 27.34 7.80
C GLN A 221 22.77 26.70 9.06
N GLN A 222 22.97 27.41 10.17
CA GLN A 222 22.19 27.24 11.37
C GLN A 222 20.75 27.64 11.00
N LEU A 223 19.89 26.64 10.80
CA LEU A 223 18.45 26.80 10.68
C LEU A 223 17.97 27.59 11.91
N VAL A 224 17.75 28.89 11.75
CA VAL A 224 17.14 29.72 12.79
C VAL A 224 15.67 29.34 12.87
N SER A 225 15.41 28.50 13.86
CA SER A 225 14.13 28.27 14.49
C SER A 225 13.57 29.60 15.00
N ASN A 226 12.64 30.20 14.26
CA ASN A 226 11.89 31.38 14.70
C ASN A 226 10.89 30.97 15.80
N ILE A 227 11.37 30.93 17.05
CA ILE A 227 10.53 30.81 18.24
C ILE A 227 10.13 32.24 18.64
N PRO A 228 8.84 32.60 18.61
CA PRO A 228 8.41 33.95 18.92
C PRO A 228 8.60 34.24 20.42
N GLY A 229 9.42 35.24 20.75
CA GLY A 229 9.60 35.74 22.12
C GLY A 229 11.04 35.90 22.65
N GLN A 230 12.08 35.75 21.80
CA GLN A 230 13.48 35.84 22.24
C GLN A 230 14.25 37.12 21.81
N ASP A 231 13.60 38.11 21.21
CA ASP A 231 14.23 39.43 21.00
C ASP A 231 13.98 40.37 22.20
N LYS A 232 14.38 39.91 23.39
CA LYS A 232 14.63 40.81 24.52
C LYS A 232 16.10 40.70 24.88
N LEU A 233 16.90 41.48 24.17
CA LEU A 233 18.32 41.68 24.42
C LEU A 233 18.46 42.16 25.88
N TRP A 234 19.07 41.35 26.74
CA TRP A 234 19.31 41.72 28.13
C TRP A 234 20.38 42.81 28.17
N GLU A 235 19.98 44.06 28.35
CA GLU A 235 20.91 45.17 28.59
C GLU A 235 21.38 45.15 30.05
N TYR A 236 22.69 45.31 30.26
CA TYR A 236 23.27 45.40 31.59
C TYR A 236 22.93 46.76 32.21
N PRO A 237 22.53 46.82 33.50
CA PRO A 237 22.18 48.08 34.13
C PRO A 237 23.38 49.04 34.18
N PRO A 238 23.17 50.35 33.98
CA PRO A 238 24.27 51.30 34.00
C PRO A 238 24.93 51.35 35.39
N LEU A 239 26.27 51.39 35.39
CA LEU A 239 27.11 51.39 36.59
C LEU A 239 26.96 52.65 37.46
N SER A 240 26.13 53.62 37.05
CA SER A 240 25.74 54.78 37.87
C SER A 240 24.90 54.41 39.10
N LEU A 241 24.49 53.14 39.23
CA LEU A 241 23.85 52.60 40.43
C LEU A 241 24.85 52.17 41.52
N LEU A 242 26.16 52.24 41.26
CA LEU A 242 27.23 51.80 42.17
C LEU A 242 28.20 52.93 42.57
N SER A 243 27.89 54.20 42.27
CA SER A 243 28.68 55.39 42.66
C SER A 243 27.83 56.45 43.32
#